data_AF-A0A557NUP0-F1
#
_entry.id   AF-A0A557NUP0-F1
#
_cell.length_a   1.000
_cell.length_b   1.000
_cell.length_c   1.000
_cell.angle_alpha   90.00
_cell.angle_beta   90.00
_cell.angle_gamma   90.00
#
_symmetry.space_group_name_H-M   'P 1'
#
loop_
_entity.id
_entity.type
_entity.pdbx_description
1 polymer ?
#
loop_
_entity_poly.entity_id
_entity_poly.type
_entity_poly.pdbx_seq_one_letter_code
_entity_poly.pdbx_strand_id
1 'polypeptide(L)'
;MSILDKAKYEHWNSTHNFDNCKLNRRDYGEFLSSYLVGETDGFVLNLNGAWGAGKTEFLKRVYTHLLQKRHPVIYIDAWESDFSKEPLTVITSELLTQLESFNNGLGSLENTKRLKQFLSKAIKATAVGVAGYASKKYLDDSTVGSNAMMKYFDESPTDFMKQLTSEYTQQVEAIHKIRECLSQLAEVLKTTFGAEIPVVVLVDELDRCRPTYAIEMLEVIKHFFKTDNFVFLVATDTEQLAHSINAVYGYNFDSKQYLKKFFDRKATLPSPNIEAYLEASGNNYSAYSRLKLFPKMFNGSIAQSINKIVTLLATGYDLHIRDIDQLMNKFESCLRSALTTLDNTGNAQYINYPALLIGLIEHEKSQETYSRRTKRHAPDPVLLGPNVDISDDFTLMDLIRQSMNNITYSRHTGQDPWGEPEISYKLPSRSAYRSELQNSISSEYQGFIQESISNMQHADREQCKYWNWDDMKKVIELAGTLE
;
A
#
# COMPACT_ATOMS: atom_id res chain seq x y z
N MET A 1 -19.01 27.12 -14.83
CA MET A 1 -18.03 26.03 -14.60
C MET A 1 -17.65 26.07 -13.14
N SER A 2 -17.80 24.93 -12.47
CA SER A 2 -17.34 24.73 -11.10
C SER A 2 -15.82 24.81 -11.05
N ILE A 3 -15.24 25.10 -9.88
CA ILE A 3 -13.79 24.95 -9.64
C ILE A 3 -13.33 23.51 -9.92
N LEU A 4 -14.24 22.55 -9.76
CA LEU A 4 -14.03 21.14 -9.97
C LEU A 4 -13.76 20.81 -11.45
N ASP A 5 -14.47 21.47 -12.38
CA ASP A 5 -14.35 21.25 -13.85
C ASP A 5 -13.03 21.78 -14.45
N LYS A 6 -12.18 22.37 -13.62
CA LYS A 6 -10.90 22.97 -14.01
C LYS A 6 -9.70 22.29 -13.34
N ALA A 7 -9.96 21.35 -12.44
CA ALA A 7 -8.95 20.67 -11.68
C ALA A 7 -8.18 19.67 -12.57
N LYS A 8 -6.86 19.57 -12.41
CA LYS A 8 -6.01 18.63 -13.18
C LYS A 8 -6.56 17.20 -13.16
N TYR A 9 -7.08 16.77 -12.02
CA TYR A 9 -7.61 15.42 -11.82
C TYR A 9 -9.15 15.40 -11.63
N GLU A 10 -9.90 16.21 -12.40
CA GLU A 10 -11.37 16.26 -12.30
C GLU A 10 -12.05 14.88 -12.42
N HIS A 11 -11.49 14.00 -13.24
CA HIS A 11 -12.01 12.66 -13.51
C HIS A 11 -12.01 11.75 -12.28
N TRP A 12 -11.28 12.11 -11.21
CA TRP A 12 -11.35 11.40 -9.94
C TRP A 12 -12.69 11.58 -9.23
N ASN A 13 -13.46 12.62 -9.53
CA ASN A 13 -14.73 12.86 -8.83
C ASN A 13 -15.73 11.70 -8.97
N SER A 14 -15.73 11.00 -10.11
CA SER A 14 -16.60 9.83 -10.35
C SER A 14 -16.04 8.53 -9.76
N THR A 15 -14.72 8.43 -9.62
CA THR A 15 -14.00 7.19 -9.30
C THR A 15 -13.42 7.14 -7.89
N HIS A 16 -13.17 8.28 -7.26
CA HIS A 16 -12.52 8.43 -5.96
C HIS A 16 -13.24 9.50 -5.13
N ASN A 17 -14.45 9.18 -4.67
CA ASN A 17 -15.19 10.00 -3.70
C ASN A 17 -15.45 9.18 -2.42
N PHE A 18 -15.95 9.83 -1.37
CA PHE A 18 -16.21 9.11 -0.12
C PHE A 18 -17.40 8.14 -0.21
N ASP A 19 -18.35 8.36 -1.12
CA ASP A 19 -19.50 7.47 -1.31
C ASP A 19 -19.10 6.10 -1.89
N ASN A 20 -17.99 6.04 -2.65
CA ASN A 20 -17.45 4.80 -3.19
C ASN A 20 -16.25 4.24 -2.38
N CYS A 21 -16.02 4.75 -1.18
CA CYS A 21 -14.89 4.34 -0.34
C CYS A 21 -15.13 2.97 0.32
N LYS A 22 -14.52 1.92 -0.23
CA LYS A 22 -14.61 0.55 0.31
C LYS A 22 -13.97 0.35 1.70
N LEU A 23 -13.11 1.27 2.14
CA LEU A 23 -12.43 1.20 3.45
C LEU A 23 -13.17 1.94 4.56
N ASN A 24 -14.40 2.43 4.28
CA ASN A 24 -15.25 3.15 5.22
C ASN A 24 -14.54 4.33 5.92
N ARG A 25 -13.82 5.15 5.16
CA ARG A 25 -13.02 6.29 5.68
C ARG A 25 -13.70 7.65 5.51
N ARG A 26 -15.00 7.69 5.27
CA ARG A 26 -15.75 8.94 5.06
C ARG A 26 -15.60 9.88 6.26
N ASP A 27 -15.99 9.43 7.44
CA ASP A 27 -16.01 10.27 8.65
C ASP A 27 -14.61 10.83 8.96
N TYR A 28 -13.57 9.99 8.87
CA TYR A 28 -12.19 10.41 9.07
C TYR A 28 -11.73 11.40 7.98
N GLY A 29 -12.12 11.17 6.73
CA GLY A 29 -11.80 12.06 5.61
C GLY A 29 -12.47 13.42 5.69
N GLU A 30 -13.74 13.46 6.09
CA GLU A 30 -14.50 14.69 6.31
C GLU A 30 -13.96 15.47 7.51
N PHE A 31 -13.62 14.78 8.61
CA PHE A 31 -12.94 15.36 9.76
C PHE A 31 -11.60 15.98 9.37
N LEU A 32 -10.74 15.23 8.68
CA LEU A 32 -9.40 15.70 8.29
C LEU A 32 -9.48 16.85 7.29
N SER A 33 -10.43 16.80 6.35
CA SER A 33 -10.67 17.90 5.41
C SER A 33 -11.09 19.18 6.14
N SER A 34 -12.01 19.06 7.11
CA SER A 34 -12.44 20.19 7.94
C SER A 34 -11.31 20.74 8.80
N TYR A 35 -10.47 19.85 9.33
CA TYR A 35 -9.27 20.23 10.08
C TYR A 35 -8.29 21.02 9.21
N LEU A 36 -7.98 20.55 8.01
CA LEU A 36 -7.05 21.23 7.08
C LEU A 36 -7.53 22.61 6.66
N VAL A 37 -8.81 22.78 6.35
CA VAL A 37 -9.34 24.08 5.90
C VAL A 37 -9.51 25.09 7.04
N GLY A 38 -9.48 24.64 8.29
CA GLY A 38 -9.49 25.50 9.47
C GLY A 38 -8.11 26.06 9.85
N GLU A 39 -7.04 25.51 9.28
CA GLU A 39 -5.65 25.95 9.50
C GLU A 39 -5.23 26.99 8.43
N THR A 40 -4.19 27.77 8.71
CA THR A 40 -3.73 28.85 7.82
C THR A 40 -2.21 28.92 7.67
N ASP A 41 -1.77 29.77 6.74
CA ASP A 41 -0.41 30.33 6.66
C ASP A 41 0.73 29.30 6.60
N GLY A 42 0.52 28.26 5.79
CA GLY A 42 1.53 27.28 5.47
C GLY A 42 1.57 26.06 6.39
N PHE A 43 0.55 25.87 7.24
CA PHE A 43 0.40 24.68 8.08
C PHE A 43 0.66 23.37 7.32
N VAL A 44 1.41 22.46 7.96
CA VAL A 44 1.84 21.18 7.39
C VAL A 44 1.39 20.01 8.26
N LEU A 45 0.49 19.20 7.72
CA LEU A 45 0.04 17.96 8.33
C LEU A 45 0.74 16.76 7.70
N ASN A 46 1.41 15.95 8.50
CA ASN A 46 1.82 14.61 8.09
C ASN A 46 0.63 13.64 8.22
N LEU A 47 0.26 12.96 7.14
CA LEU A 47 -0.63 11.80 7.17
C LEU A 47 0.18 10.51 7.15
N ASN A 48 0.33 9.90 8.32
CA ASN A 48 1.08 8.68 8.48
C ASN A 48 0.23 7.44 8.19
N GLY A 49 0.77 6.52 7.40
CA GLY A 49 0.19 5.19 7.20
C GLY A 49 1.22 4.22 6.65
N ALA A 50 1.13 2.96 7.07
CA ALA A 50 1.99 1.89 6.57
C ALA A 50 1.84 1.71 5.05
N TRP A 51 2.78 0.98 4.44
CA TRP A 51 2.63 0.57 3.06
C TRP A 51 1.37 -0.29 2.86
N GLY A 52 0.66 -0.10 1.75
CA GLY A 52 -0.61 -0.80 1.51
C GLY A 52 -1.81 -0.31 2.33
N ALA A 53 -1.65 0.70 3.21
CA ALA A 53 -2.75 1.23 4.01
C ALA A 53 -3.77 2.05 3.20
N GLY A 54 -3.56 2.30 1.90
CA GLY A 54 -4.46 3.07 1.04
C GLY A 54 -4.33 4.59 1.18
N LYS A 55 -3.12 5.10 1.44
CA LYS A 55 -2.82 6.55 1.56
C LYS A 55 -3.20 7.33 0.30
N THR A 56 -2.70 6.89 -0.86
CA THR A 56 -3.01 7.47 -2.17
C THR A 56 -4.50 7.53 -2.43
N GLU A 57 -5.22 6.44 -2.18
CA GLU A 57 -6.66 6.39 -2.37
C GLU A 57 -7.43 7.29 -1.40
N PHE A 58 -6.92 7.48 -0.20
CA PHE A 58 -7.47 8.44 0.73
C PHE A 58 -7.22 9.89 0.26
N LEU A 59 -6.01 10.22 -0.21
CA LEU A 59 -5.69 11.55 -0.73
C LEU A 59 -6.52 11.93 -1.96
N LYS A 60 -6.74 11.01 -2.91
CA LYS A 60 -7.63 11.25 -4.06
C LYS A 60 -9.07 11.58 -3.63
N ARG A 61 -9.55 10.99 -2.53
CA ARG A 61 -10.89 11.28 -1.97
C ARG A 61 -10.93 12.60 -1.23
N VAL A 62 -9.89 12.95 -0.48
CA VAL A 62 -9.73 14.28 0.10
C VAL A 62 -9.69 15.35 -1.00
N TYR A 63 -8.98 15.09 -2.10
CA TYR A 63 -8.91 15.96 -3.26
C TYR A 63 -10.29 16.28 -3.83
N THR A 64 -11.09 15.26 -4.16
CA THR A 64 -12.43 15.44 -4.72
C THR A 64 -13.39 16.08 -3.72
N HIS A 65 -13.33 15.68 -2.46
CA HIS A 65 -14.16 16.25 -1.39
C HIS A 65 -13.91 17.74 -1.19
N LEU A 66 -12.66 18.18 -1.12
CA LEU A 66 -12.30 19.59 -0.94
C LEU A 66 -12.68 20.44 -2.16
N LEU A 67 -12.52 19.92 -3.38
CA LEU A 67 -12.99 20.60 -4.60
C LEU A 67 -14.52 20.79 -4.60
N GLN A 68 -15.29 19.79 -4.13
CA GLN A 68 -16.74 19.92 -3.96
C GLN A 68 -17.11 20.99 -2.93
N LYS A 69 -16.26 21.20 -1.91
CA LYS A 69 -16.38 22.28 -0.91
C LYS A 69 -15.84 23.62 -1.41
N ARG A 70 -15.47 23.74 -2.69
CA ARG A 70 -14.95 24.94 -3.36
C ARG A 70 -13.54 25.38 -2.93
N HIS A 71 -12.79 24.53 -2.25
CA HIS A 71 -11.37 24.79 -1.99
C HIS A 71 -10.53 24.36 -3.21
N PRO A 72 -9.59 25.19 -3.70
CA PRO A 72 -8.62 24.76 -4.71
C PRO A 72 -7.70 23.70 -4.10
N VAL A 73 -7.45 22.63 -4.84
CA VAL A 73 -6.58 21.53 -4.40
C VAL A 73 -5.52 21.23 -5.44
N ILE A 74 -4.28 21.09 -4.99
CA ILE A 74 -3.14 20.69 -5.79
C ILE A 74 -2.71 19.30 -5.33
N TYR A 75 -2.51 18.37 -6.26
CA TYR A 75 -2.01 17.02 -5.95
C TYR A 75 -0.63 16.79 -6.59
N ILE A 76 0.37 16.47 -5.78
CA ILE A 76 1.75 16.23 -6.21
C ILE A 76 2.12 14.78 -5.90
N ASP A 77 2.38 14.00 -6.95
CA ASP A 77 3.04 12.70 -6.84
C ASP A 77 4.55 12.90 -6.83
N ALA A 78 5.18 12.72 -5.66
CA ALA A 78 6.62 12.90 -5.53
C ALA A 78 7.42 11.88 -6.36
N TRP A 79 6.91 10.65 -6.43
CA TRP A 79 7.60 9.54 -7.04
C TRP A 79 7.58 9.61 -8.56
N GLU A 80 6.48 10.06 -9.17
CA GLU A 80 6.40 10.28 -10.63
C GLU A 80 7.51 11.21 -11.13
N SER A 81 7.95 12.15 -10.29
CA SER A 81 8.94 13.17 -10.63
C SER A 81 10.36 12.90 -10.11
N ASP A 82 10.60 11.72 -9.54
CA ASP A 82 11.84 11.40 -8.84
C ASP A 82 13.05 11.20 -9.78
N PHE A 83 12.81 11.07 -11.09
CA PHE A 83 13.84 11.03 -12.13
C PHE A 83 14.47 12.40 -12.39
N SER A 84 13.79 13.49 -12.02
CA SER A 84 14.32 14.84 -12.11
C SER A 84 15.46 15.03 -11.12
N LYS A 85 16.49 15.77 -11.53
CA LYS A 85 17.60 16.16 -10.64
C LYS A 85 17.29 17.44 -9.84
N GLU A 86 16.13 18.06 -10.05
CA GLU A 86 15.80 19.39 -9.54
C GLU A 86 14.38 19.43 -8.95
N PRO A 87 14.21 19.03 -7.66
CA PRO A 87 12.89 19.01 -7.01
C PRO A 87 12.19 20.39 -6.99
N LEU A 88 12.96 21.49 -6.85
CA LEU A 88 12.43 22.86 -6.87
C LEU A 88 11.67 23.19 -8.15
N THR A 89 12.22 22.81 -9.30
CA THR A 89 11.62 23.03 -10.62
C THR A 89 10.30 22.30 -10.73
N VAL A 90 10.29 21.02 -10.32
CA VAL A 90 9.12 20.15 -10.37
C VAL A 90 8.00 20.72 -9.50
N ILE A 91 8.28 20.94 -8.21
CA ILE A 91 7.27 21.41 -7.25
C ILE A 91 6.71 22.76 -7.68
N THR A 92 7.59 23.69 -8.08
CA THR A 92 7.15 25.01 -8.53
C THR A 92 6.28 24.92 -9.78
N SER A 93 6.67 24.10 -10.75
CA SER A 93 5.91 23.89 -11.98
C SER A 93 4.53 23.31 -11.66
N GLU A 94 4.46 22.33 -10.75
CA GLU A 94 3.21 21.68 -10.38
C GLU A 94 2.28 22.63 -9.63
N LEU A 95 2.81 23.37 -8.65
CA LEU A 95 2.06 24.39 -7.90
C LEU A 95 1.48 25.46 -8.83
N LEU A 96 2.32 26.04 -9.70
CA LEU A 96 1.86 27.09 -10.62
C LEU A 96 0.86 26.54 -11.63
N THR A 97 1.15 25.41 -12.28
CA THR A 97 0.35 24.90 -13.39
C THR A 97 -1.04 24.43 -12.94
N GLN A 98 -1.14 23.74 -11.80
CA GLN A 98 -2.44 23.35 -11.25
C GLN A 98 -3.22 24.55 -10.72
N LEU A 99 -2.57 25.53 -10.09
CA LEU A 99 -3.27 26.72 -9.60
C LEU A 99 -3.79 27.59 -10.76
N GLU A 100 -3.01 27.69 -11.85
CA GLU A 100 -3.41 28.36 -13.09
C GLU A 100 -4.60 27.70 -13.78
N SER A 101 -4.73 26.37 -13.71
CA SER A 101 -5.81 25.67 -14.41
C SER A 101 -7.19 26.12 -13.92
N PHE A 102 -7.31 26.46 -12.63
CA PHE A 102 -8.52 27.05 -12.05
C PHE A 102 -8.87 28.45 -12.60
N ASN A 103 -7.91 29.18 -13.18
CA ASN A 103 -8.05 30.55 -13.66
C ASN A 103 -8.32 30.69 -15.17
N ASN A 104 -8.25 29.61 -15.98
CA ASN A 104 -8.21 29.67 -17.47
C ASN A 104 -9.44 30.25 -18.23
N GLY A 105 -10.33 30.99 -17.57
CA GLY A 105 -11.35 31.85 -18.19
C GLY A 105 -10.92 33.31 -18.42
N LEU A 106 -9.77 33.74 -17.89
CA LEU A 106 -9.24 35.11 -18.05
C LEU A 106 -7.72 35.05 -18.27
N GLY A 107 -7.29 35.41 -19.47
CA GLY A 107 -5.93 35.80 -19.86
C GLY A 107 -4.75 35.11 -19.18
N SER A 108 -4.09 34.20 -19.90
CA SER A 108 -2.71 33.74 -19.64
C SER A 108 -1.86 34.86 -19.02
N LEU A 109 -1.58 34.79 -17.72
CA LEU A 109 -0.76 35.75 -16.99
C LEU A 109 0.63 35.81 -17.64
N GLU A 110 0.95 36.92 -18.29
CA GLU A 110 2.28 37.21 -18.82
C GLU A 110 3.37 37.06 -17.72
N ASN A 111 2.97 37.30 -16.46
CA ASN A 111 3.79 37.13 -15.26
C ASN A 111 4.20 35.67 -14.99
N THR A 112 3.35 34.69 -15.27
CA THR A 112 3.68 33.29 -14.98
C THR A 112 4.59 32.69 -16.05
N LYS A 113 4.41 33.07 -17.32
CA LYS A 113 5.40 32.76 -18.38
C LYS A 113 6.76 33.39 -18.04
N ARG A 114 6.79 34.64 -17.58
CA ARG A 114 8.02 35.30 -17.13
C ARG A 114 8.62 34.62 -15.89
N LEU A 115 7.81 34.17 -14.94
CA LEU A 115 8.27 33.45 -13.75
C LEU A 115 8.83 32.07 -14.09
N LYS A 116 8.16 31.29 -14.95
CA LYS A 116 8.66 30.00 -15.48
C LYS A 116 9.98 30.21 -16.25
N GLN A 117 10.10 31.27 -17.05
CA GLN A 117 11.35 31.63 -17.74
C GLN A 117 12.45 32.11 -16.77
N PHE A 118 12.12 32.86 -15.72
CA PHE A 118 13.07 33.29 -14.70
C PHE A 118 13.63 32.10 -13.93
N LEU A 119 12.77 31.17 -13.54
CA LEU A 119 13.17 29.93 -12.83
C LEU A 119 14.08 29.07 -13.69
N SER A 120 13.70 28.79 -14.94
CA SER A 120 14.56 28.01 -15.85
C SER A 120 15.92 28.66 -16.11
N LYS A 121 16.03 30.00 -16.02
CA LYS A 121 17.33 30.71 -16.09
C LYS A 121 18.13 30.62 -14.79
N ALA A 122 17.50 30.83 -13.63
CA ALA A 122 18.14 30.74 -12.32
C ALA A 122 18.73 29.34 -12.09
N ILE A 123 18.00 28.30 -12.52
CA ILE A 123 18.43 26.92 -12.37
C ILE A 123 19.56 26.56 -13.35
N LYS A 124 19.48 26.99 -14.62
CA LYS A 124 20.57 26.77 -15.59
C LYS A 124 21.89 27.42 -15.17
N ALA A 125 21.85 28.55 -14.44
CA ALA A 125 23.06 29.17 -13.90
C ALA A 125 23.78 28.23 -12.90
N THR A 126 23.05 27.48 -12.09
CA THR A 126 23.62 26.51 -11.15
C THR A 126 24.26 25.30 -11.84
N ALA A 127 23.69 24.83 -12.95
CA ALA A 127 24.23 23.71 -13.71
C ALA A 127 25.60 24.04 -14.35
N VAL A 128 25.81 25.29 -14.76
CA VAL A 128 27.09 25.76 -15.34
C VAL A 128 28.17 25.89 -14.25
N GLY A 129 27.81 26.29 -13.02
CA GLY A 129 28.73 26.35 -11.88
C GLY A 129 29.17 24.97 -11.36
N VAL A 130 28.28 23.97 -11.37
CA VAL A 130 28.59 22.60 -10.90
C VAL A 130 29.28 21.74 -11.97
N ALA A 131 28.98 21.95 -13.26
CA ALA A 131 29.62 21.21 -14.36
C ALA A 131 31.13 21.47 -14.47
N GLY A 132 31.62 22.63 -14.01
CA GLY A 132 33.05 22.94 -13.95
C GLY A 132 33.83 22.14 -12.90
N TYR A 133 33.17 21.58 -11.89
CA TYR A 133 33.80 20.84 -10.80
C TYR A 133 33.59 19.32 -10.87
N ALA A 134 32.45 18.86 -11.41
CA ALA A 134 32.13 17.43 -11.46
C ALA A 134 32.75 16.68 -12.65
N SER A 135 33.18 17.38 -13.70
CA SER A 135 33.70 16.78 -14.94
C SER A 135 35.15 16.27 -14.85
N LYS A 136 35.83 16.42 -13.71
CA LYS A 136 37.24 16.01 -13.55
C LYS A 136 37.48 14.77 -12.67
N LYS A 137 36.43 14.20 -12.05
CA LYS A 137 36.56 13.11 -11.06
C LYS A 137 36.26 11.71 -11.59
N TYR A 138 36.15 11.56 -12.90
CA TYR A 138 36.04 10.26 -13.59
C TYR A 138 37.06 10.17 -14.73
N LEU A 139 38.32 10.43 -14.40
CA LEU A 139 39.43 9.88 -15.18
C LEU A 139 40.18 8.91 -14.29
N ASP A 140 40.33 7.75 -14.89
CA ASP A 140 40.62 6.46 -14.30
C ASP A 140 42.05 6.36 -13.78
N ASP A 141 42.19 5.35 -12.94
CA ASP A 141 43.41 4.59 -12.73
C ASP A 141 44.57 5.16 -11.87
N SER A 142 45.17 4.16 -11.26
CA SER A 142 46.14 4.07 -10.20
C SER A 142 47.45 4.86 -10.33
N THR A 143 48.04 5.07 -9.16
CA THR A 143 49.44 5.45 -8.86
C THR A 143 49.80 6.94 -8.92
N VAL A 144 50.71 7.29 -8.00
CA VAL A 144 51.45 8.56 -7.87
C VAL A 144 50.83 9.61 -6.93
N GLY A 145 51.19 9.46 -5.65
CA GLY A 145 52.08 10.44 -5.01
C GLY A 145 51.50 11.81 -4.70
N SER A 146 51.26 12.03 -3.41
CA SER A 146 51.38 13.31 -2.69
C SER A 146 52.21 14.37 -3.43
N ASN A 147 51.53 15.37 -4.02
CA ASN A 147 51.98 16.77 -4.23
C ASN A 147 51.10 17.59 -5.21
N ALA A 148 49.80 17.27 -5.37
CA ALA A 148 48.87 18.07 -6.21
C ALA A 148 47.82 18.88 -5.42
N MET A 149 47.87 18.84 -4.08
CA MET A 149 46.88 19.51 -3.22
C MET A 149 47.20 20.97 -2.86
N MET A 150 48.34 21.53 -3.33
CA MET A 150 48.81 22.86 -2.91
C MET A 150 48.98 23.87 -4.05
N LYS A 151 48.16 23.76 -5.11
CA LYS A 151 48.24 24.69 -6.28
C LYS A 151 46.92 25.35 -6.70
N TYR A 152 45.91 25.37 -5.83
CA TYR A 152 44.61 26.04 -6.08
C TYR A 152 44.26 27.12 -5.04
N PHE A 153 45.25 27.72 -4.38
CA PHE A 153 45.06 28.88 -3.47
C PHE A 153 45.61 30.18 -4.08
N ASP A 154 45.29 30.46 -5.35
CA ASP A 154 45.69 31.72 -6.00
C ASP A 154 44.50 32.48 -6.65
N GLU A 155 43.27 32.11 -6.29
CA GLU A 155 42.09 32.96 -6.52
C GLU A 155 41.53 33.39 -5.15
N SER A 156 41.25 34.69 -5.00
CA SER A 156 40.92 35.27 -3.71
C SER A 156 39.70 34.60 -3.06
N PRO A 157 39.71 34.31 -1.74
CA PRO A 157 38.55 33.76 -1.02
C PRO A 157 37.26 34.59 -1.17
N THR A 158 37.41 35.87 -1.53
CA THR A 158 36.31 36.83 -1.68
C THR A 158 35.48 36.65 -2.94
N ASP A 159 36.03 36.12 -4.04
CA ASP A 159 35.27 36.00 -5.30
C ASP A 159 34.49 34.68 -5.39
N PHE A 160 35.03 33.61 -4.81
CA PHE A 160 34.31 32.34 -4.61
C PHE A 160 33.13 32.50 -3.63
N MET A 161 33.34 33.25 -2.54
CA MET A 161 32.27 33.61 -1.60
C MET A 161 31.20 34.48 -2.27
N LYS A 162 31.57 35.47 -3.09
CA LYS A 162 30.60 36.31 -3.81
C LYS A 162 29.76 35.52 -4.81
N GLN A 163 30.37 34.57 -5.54
CA GLN A 163 29.66 33.76 -6.52
C GLN A 163 28.64 32.82 -5.85
N LEU A 164 29.05 32.10 -4.80
CA LEU A 164 28.16 31.26 -3.99
C LEU A 164 27.06 32.07 -3.28
N THR A 165 27.39 33.26 -2.77
CA THR A 165 26.42 34.15 -2.12
C THR A 165 25.41 34.68 -3.14
N SER A 166 25.85 35.00 -4.36
CA SER A 166 24.96 35.51 -5.42
C SER A 166 23.96 34.45 -5.91
N GLU A 167 24.38 33.20 -6.05
CA GLU A 167 23.53 32.08 -6.50
C GLU A 167 22.50 31.68 -5.44
N TYR A 168 22.91 31.59 -4.17
CA TYR A 168 22.00 31.31 -3.07
C TYR A 168 20.98 32.44 -2.85
N THR A 169 21.42 33.70 -2.92
CA THR A 169 20.53 34.86 -2.79
C THR A 169 19.49 34.89 -3.92
N GLN A 170 19.89 34.55 -5.15
CA GLN A 170 18.98 34.47 -6.29
C GLN A 170 17.92 33.36 -6.12
N GLN A 171 18.27 32.21 -5.54
CA GLN A 171 17.31 31.13 -5.27
C GLN A 171 16.30 31.52 -4.18
N VAL A 172 16.78 32.11 -3.09
CA VAL A 172 15.90 32.58 -1.99
C VAL A 172 14.95 33.67 -2.50
N GLU A 173 15.44 34.61 -3.30
CA GLU A 173 14.62 35.65 -3.93
C GLU A 173 13.61 35.06 -4.93
N ALA A 174 14.02 34.04 -5.71
CA ALA A 174 13.12 33.34 -6.61
C ALA A 174 11.98 32.66 -5.86
N ILE A 175 12.29 31.93 -4.77
CA ILE A 175 11.29 31.29 -3.90
C ILE A 175 10.34 32.34 -3.31
N HIS A 176 10.87 33.48 -2.84
CA HIS A 176 10.04 34.56 -2.31
C HIS A 176 9.04 35.07 -3.36
N LYS A 177 9.51 35.36 -4.58
CA LYS A 177 8.66 35.80 -5.70
C LYS A 177 7.62 34.75 -6.09
N ILE A 178 7.97 33.46 -6.04
CA ILE A 178 7.01 32.39 -6.29
C ILE A 178 5.93 32.38 -5.22
N ARG A 179 6.30 32.49 -3.94
CA ARG A 179 5.33 32.51 -2.83
C ARG A 179 4.37 33.69 -2.95
N GLU A 180 4.88 34.89 -3.23
CA GLU A 180 4.04 36.05 -3.50
C GLU A 180 3.09 35.80 -4.68
N CYS A 181 3.58 35.20 -5.76
CA CYS A 181 2.75 34.86 -6.91
C CYS A 181 1.66 33.83 -6.57
N LEU A 182 1.99 32.80 -5.78
CA LEU A 182 1.06 31.77 -5.32
C LEU A 182 -0.03 32.38 -4.42
N SER A 183 0.36 33.22 -3.45
CA SER A 183 -0.59 33.90 -2.57
C SER A 183 -1.50 34.86 -3.35
N GLN A 184 -0.97 35.59 -4.33
CA GLN A 184 -1.78 36.44 -5.22
C GLN A 184 -2.76 35.61 -6.06
N LEU A 185 -2.31 34.47 -6.61
CA LEU A 185 -3.18 33.57 -7.36
C LEU A 185 -4.31 33.01 -6.47
N ALA A 186 -4.00 32.63 -5.24
CA ALA A 186 -5.02 32.20 -4.27
C ALA A 186 -6.07 33.30 -4.00
N GLU A 187 -5.64 34.55 -3.82
CA GLU A 187 -6.56 35.69 -3.65
C GLU A 187 -7.40 35.97 -4.90
N VAL A 188 -6.84 35.81 -6.10
CA VAL A 188 -7.61 35.90 -7.35
C VAL A 188 -8.67 34.80 -7.42
N LEU A 189 -8.34 33.57 -7.05
CA LEU A 189 -9.31 32.46 -7.01
C LEU A 189 -10.46 32.75 -6.03
N LYS A 190 -10.14 33.29 -4.86
CA LYS A 190 -11.14 33.70 -3.85
C LYS A 190 -12.06 34.81 -4.38
N THR A 191 -11.48 35.91 -4.84
CA THR A 191 -12.22 37.13 -5.22
C THR A 191 -12.95 37.01 -6.55
N THR A 192 -12.36 36.34 -7.53
CA THR A 192 -12.86 36.31 -8.92
C THR A 192 -13.67 35.04 -9.21
N PHE A 193 -13.30 33.92 -8.60
CA PHE A 193 -13.92 32.61 -8.86
C PHE A 193 -14.73 32.07 -7.67
N GLY A 194 -14.84 32.83 -6.57
CA GLY A 194 -15.61 32.43 -5.39
C GLY A 194 -15.08 31.17 -4.71
N ALA A 195 -13.78 30.91 -4.84
CA ALA A 195 -13.12 29.80 -4.18
C ALA A 195 -13.03 30.06 -2.67
N GLU A 196 -13.14 29.00 -1.88
CA GLU A 196 -12.84 29.03 -0.46
C GLU A 196 -11.32 28.83 -0.26
N ILE A 197 -10.75 29.49 0.73
CA ILE A 197 -9.33 29.41 1.10
C ILE A 197 -9.25 28.66 2.45
N PRO A 198 -8.22 27.81 2.68
CA PRO A 198 -6.94 27.70 1.98
C PRO A 198 -6.96 26.91 0.66
N VAL A 199 -5.91 27.12 -0.14
CA VAL A 199 -5.46 26.18 -1.18
C VAL A 199 -4.81 25.00 -0.47
N VAL A 200 -5.29 23.79 -0.72
CA VAL A 200 -4.75 22.59 -0.08
C VAL A 200 -3.80 21.87 -1.04
N VAL A 201 -2.55 21.65 -0.60
CA VAL A 201 -1.52 20.94 -1.36
C VAL A 201 -1.36 19.54 -0.77
N LEU A 202 -1.73 18.53 -1.55
CA LEU A 202 -1.56 17.12 -1.22
C LEU A 202 -0.24 16.62 -1.83
N VAL A 203 0.65 16.10 -1.00
CA VAL A 203 1.92 15.51 -1.43
C VAL A 203 1.89 14.02 -1.09
N ASP A 204 2.04 13.17 -2.11
CA ASP A 204 1.99 11.71 -1.98
C ASP A 204 3.31 11.05 -2.39
N GLU A 205 3.48 9.78 -2.01
CA GLU A 205 4.55 8.87 -2.45
C GLU A 205 5.99 9.31 -2.12
N LEU A 206 6.16 10.22 -1.16
CA LEU A 206 7.47 10.68 -0.69
C LEU A 206 8.36 9.55 -0.14
N ASP A 207 7.75 8.56 0.51
CA ASP A 207 8.44 7.37 1.05
C ASP A 207 8.92 6.39 -0.04
N ARG A 208 8.51 6.56 -1.31
CA ARG A 208 8.98 5.73 -2.44
C ARG A 208 10.08 6.36 -3.27
N CYS A 209 10.36 7.65 -3.09
CA CYS A 209 11.45 8.32 -3.76
C CYS A 209 12.82 7.75 -3.36
N ARG A 210 13.81 7.91 -4.23
CA ARG A 210 15.22 7.67 -3.90
C ARG A 210 15.60 8.44 -2.61
N PRO A 211 16.37 7.86 -1.67
CA PRO A 211 16.62 8.47 -0.36
C PRO A 211 17.11 9.92 -0.41
N THR A 212 18.06 10.25 -1.30
CA THR A 212 18.55 11.62 -1.46
C THR A 212 17.48 12.56 -2.02
N TYR A 213 16.69 12.09 -3.00
CA TYR A 213 15.61 12.87 -3.58
C TYR A 213 14.50 13.16 -2.57
N ALA A 214 14.10 12.18 -1.74
CA ALA A 214 13.08 12.39 -0.71
C ALA A 214 13.47 13.51 0.27
N ILE A 215 14.74 13.54 0.69
CA ILE A 215 15.29 14.58 1.57
C ILE A 215 15.32 15.92 0.85
N GLU A 216 15.88 15.98 -0.37
CA GLU A 216 15.93 17.20 -1.17
C GLU A 216 14.51 17.75 -1.43
N MET A 217 13.54 16.88 -1.71
CA MET A 217 12.15 17.26 -1.90
C MET A 217 11.57 17.87 -0.63
N LEU A 218 11.72 17.23 0.53
CA LEU A 218 11.30 17.81 1.81
C LEU A 218 11.98 19.15 2.08
N GLU A 219 13.28 19.26 1.77
CA GLU A 219 14.03 20.51 1.92
C GLU A 219 13.55 21.61 0.99
N VAL A 220 13.07 21.28 -0.20
CA VAL A 220 12.49 22.25 -1.13
C VAL A 220 11.08 22.64 -0.71
N ILE A 221 10.20 21.65 -0.42
CA ILE A 221 8.81 21.92 -0.03
C ILE A 221 8.76 22.76 1.26
N LYS A 222 9.74 22.60 2.18
CA LYS A 222 9.80 23.41 3.42
C LYS A 222 9.82 24.92 3.18
N HIS A 223 10.34 25.35 2.03
CA HIS A 223 10.38 26.76 1.69
C HIS A 223 9.00 27.29 1.28
N PHE A 224 8.10 26.44 0.83
CA PHE A 224 6.72 26.74 0.45
C PHE A 224 5.72 26.58 1.61
N PHE A 225 6.09 25.89 2.70
CA PHE A 225 5.30 25.76 3.94
C PHE A 225 5.06 27.07 4.70
N LYS A 226 5.36 28.23 4.11
CA LYS A 226 5.04 29.55 4.70
C LYS A 226 4.25 30.42 3.74
N THR A 227 3.67 29.81 2.70
CA THR A 227 2.92 30.56 1.70
C THR A 227 1.55 30.89 2.27
N ASP A 228 1.23 32.18 2.40
CA ASP A 228 -0.06 32.65 2.88
C ASP A 228 -1.17 32.06 2.01
N ASN A 229 -2.29 31.67 2.63
CA ASN A 229 -3.43 31.01 1.99
C ASN A 229 -3.20 29.56 1.54
N PHE A 230 -2.10 28.91 1.95
CA PHE A 230 -1.82 27.50 1.64
C PHE A 230 -1.78 26.64 2.89
N VAL A 231 -2.22 25.38 2.74
CA VAL A 231 -2.08 24.31 3.73
C VAL A 231 -1.58 23.06 3.02
N PHE A 232 -0.71 22.30 3.68
CA PHE A 232 -0.06 21.12 3.13
C PHE A 232 -0.49 19.85 3.88
N LEU A 233 -0.90 18.82 3.14
CA LEU A 233 -1.08 17.47 3.63
C LEU A 233 -0.05 16.56 2.96
N VAL A 234 0.89 16.03 3.73
CA VAL A 234 1.98 15.20 3.25
C VAL A 234 1.77 13.76 3.71
N ALA A 235 1.42 12.86 2.80
CA ALA A 235 1.24 11.45 3.11
C ALA A 235 2.58 10.71 3.06
N THR A 236 2.91 9.99 4.13
CA THR A 236 4.18 9.26 4.24
C THR A 236 3.99 7.97 5.03
N ASP A 237 4.78 6.94 4.74
CA ASP A 237 5.18 5.98 5.78
C ASP A 237 6.33 6.60 6.61
N THR A 238 6.05 7.04 7.83
CA THR A 238 7.03 7.77 8.65
C THR A 238 8.27 6.91 8.96
N GLU A 239 8.09 5.61 9.17
CA GLU A 239 9.20 4.71 9.52
C GLU A 239 10.09 4.48 8.30
N GLN A 240 9.49 4.21 7.12
CA GLN A 240 10.26 4.04 5.89
C GLN A 240 10.98 5.32 5.47
N LEU A 241 10.32 6.48 5.60
CA LEU A 241 10.96 7.76 5.33
C LEU A 241 12.13 8.03 6.30
N ALA A 242 11.99 7.66 7.57
CA ALA A 242 13.07 7.76 8.56
C ALA A 242 14.26 6.85 8.19
N HIS A 243 14.01 5.64 7.68
CA HIS A 243 15.05 4.75 7.17
C HIS A 243 15.78 5.34 5.95
N SER A 244 15.04 5.95 5.02
CA SER A 244 15.64 6.67 3.88
C SER A 244 16.55 7.82 4.33
N ILE A 245 16.16 8.57 5.36
CA ILE A 245 16.99 9.63 5.95
C ILE A 245 18.26 9.05 6.58
N ASN A 246 18.13 7.96 7.34
CA ASN A 246 19.28 7.30 7.97
C ASN A 246 20.26 6.70 6.95
N ALA A 247 19.79 6.30 5.77
CA ALA A 247 20.66 5.85 4.68
C ALA A 247 21.60 6.98 4.18
N VAL A 248 21.20 8.24 4.33
CA VAL A 248 21.98 9.41 3.89
C VAL A 248 22.82 10.01 5.03
N TYR A 249 22.25 10.16 6.23
CA TYR A 249 22.93 10.81 7.37
C TYR A 249 23.65 9.83 8.31
N GLY A 250 23.48 8.53 8.10
CA GLY A 250 24.09 7.47 8.90
C GLY A 250 23.11 6.81 9.89
N TYR A 251 23.41 5.56 10.24
CA TYR A 251 22.53 4.69 11.03
C TYR A 251 22.10 5.26 12.39
N ASN A 252 22.99 5.99 13.08
CA ASN A 252 22.74 6.56 14.40
C ASN A 252 22.07 7.95 14.36
N PHE A 253 21.69 8.44 13.18
CA PHE A 253 21.03 9.74 13.06
C PHE A 253 19.59 9.65 13.59
N ASP A 254 19.16 10.65 14.37
CA ASP A 254 17.79 10.74 14.86
C ASP A 254 16.86 11.34 13.78
N SER A 255 16.58 10.53 12.76
CA SER A 255 15.70 10.89 11.63
C SER A 255 14.29 11.21 12.06
N LYS A 256 13.75 10.54 13.08
CA LYS A 256 12.39 10.82 13.59
C LYS A 256 12.31 12.22 14.19
N GLN A 257 13.30 12.63 14.98
CA GLN A 257 13.37 14.00 15.50
C GLN A 257 13.64 15.02 14.39
N TYR A 258 14.44 14.67 13.36
CA TYR A 258 14.64 15.51 12.19
C TYR A 258 13.34 15.76 11.41
N LEU A 259 12.52 14.72 11.19
CA LEU A 259 11.23 14.83 10.49
C LEU A 259 10.24 15.78 11.20
N LYS A 260 10.29 15.88 12.53
CA LYS A 260 9.46 16.84 13.28
C LYS A 260 9.72 18.30 12.92
N LYS A 261 10.83 18.62 12.24
CA LYS A 261 11.12 19.98 11.76
C LYS A 261 10.27 20.38 10.53
N PHE A 262 9.65 19.41 9.86
CA PHE A 262 8.89 19.64 8.62
C PHE A 262 7.38 19.61 8.82
N PHE A 263 6.89 19.05 9.93
CA PHE A 263 5.47 18.82 10.15
C PHE A 263 5.04 19.47 11.45
N ASP A 264 4.03 20.33 11.39
CA ASP A 264 3.44 20.96 12.57
C ASP A 264 2.65 19.94 13.39
N ARG A 265 1.96 19.03 12.69
CA ARG A 265 1.15 17.97 13.28
C ARG A 265 1.29 16.66 12.50
N LYS A 266 0.93 15.58 13.19
CA LYS A 266 0.86 14.23 12.64
C LYS A 266 -0.53 13.67 12.86
N ALA A 267 -1.15 13.19 11.80
CA ALA A 267 -2.34 12.38 11.82
C ALA A 267 -1.98 10.95 11.38
N THR A 268 -2.70 9.94 11.86
CA THR A 268 -2.48 8.55 11.48
C THR A 268 -3.73 8.03 10.80
N LEU A 269 -3.56 7.45 9.61
CA LEU A 269 -4.64 6.86 8.86
C LEU A 269 -5.21 5.66 9.66
N PRO A 270 -6.53 5.58 9.88
CA PRO A 270 -7.11 4.50 10.65
C PRO A 270 -6.90 3.15 9.95
N SER A 271 -6.64 2.13 10.75
CA SER A 271 -6.59 0.74 10.29
C SER A 271 -7.93 0.38 9.64
N PRO A 272 -7.90 -0.23 8.44
CA PRO A 272 -9.13 -0.56 7.74
C PRO A 272 -9.86 -1.71 8.44
N ASN A 273 -11.19 -1.68 8.39
CA ASN A 273 -12.00 -2.85 8.75
C ASN A 273 -11.98 -3.83 7.57
N ILE A 274 -11.27 -4.94 7.74
CA ILE A 274 -11.06 -5.96 6.68
C ILE A 274 -12.38 -6.62 6.27
N GLU A 275 -13.25 -6.94 7.25
CA GLU A 275 -14.54 -7.58 6.97
C GLU A 275 -15.42 -6.66 6.11
N ALA A 276 -15.56 -5.40 6.51
CA ALA A 276 -16.29 -4.39 5.74
C ALA A 276 -15.69 -4.16 4.35
N TYR A 277 -14.36 -4.20 4.24
CA TYR A 277 -13.67 -4.09 2.96
C TYR A 277 -14.00 -5.26 2.02
N LEU A 278 -13.98 -6.50 2.51
CA LEU A 278 -14.29 -7.70 1.72
C LEU A 278 -15.76 -7.72 1.28
N GLU A 279 -16.67 -7.25 2.13
CA GLU A 279 -18.08 -7.06 1.78
C GLU A 279 -18.26 -6.00 0.68
N ALA A 280 -17.62 -4.84 0.83
CA ALA A 280 -17.68 -3.75 -0.13
C ALA A 280 -16.93 -4.05 -1.45
N SER A 281 -16.01 -5.01 -1.44
CA SER A 281 -15.22 -5.39 -2.63
C SER A 281 -16.05 -6.10 -3.69
N GLY A 282 -17.17 -6.71 -3.30
CA GLY A 282 -18.12 -7.31 -4.24
C GLY A 282 -17.64 -8.63 -4.84
N ASN A 283 -16.78 -9.38 -4.11
CA ASN A 283 -16.27 -10.67 -4.56
C ASN A 283 -17.44 -11.62 -4.86
N ASN A 284 -17.62 -11.96 -6.14
CA ASN A 284 -18.74 -12.78 -6.59
C ASN A 284 -18.33 -14.24 -6.78
N TYR A 285 -18.57 -15.06 -5.76
CA TYR A 285 -18.32 -16.49 -5.82
C TYR A 285 -19.39 -17.30 -6.58
N SER A 286 -20.44 -16.66 -7.13
CA SER A 286 -21.51 -17.36 -7.85
C SER A 286 -20.98 -18.10 -9.09
N ALA A 287 -19.94 -17.55 -9.74
CA ALA A 287 -19.26 -18.19 -10.86
C ALA A 287 -18.64 -19.54 -10.49
N TYR A 288 -18.31 -19.75 -9.22
CA TYR A 288 -17.70 -20.97 -8.70
C TYR A 288 -18.70 -21.88 -7.95
N SER A 289 -20.01 -21.62 -8.05
CA SER A 289 -21.08 -22.39 -7.38
C SER A 289 -21.11 -23.89 -7.72
N ARG A 290 -20.50 -24.28 -8.86
CA ARG A 290 -20.35 -25.68 -9.27
C ARG A 290 -19.24 -26.43 -8.51
N LEU A 291 -18.31 -25.71 -7.89
CA LEU A 291 -17.27 -26.29 -7.04
C LEU A 291 -17.85 -26.63 -5.66
N LYS A 292 -17.32 -27.67 -5.03
CA LYS A 292 -17.67 -28.05 -3.65
C LYS A 292 -16.64 -27.44 -2.70
N LEU A 293 -16.81 -26.16 -2.39
CA LEU A 293 -15.98 -25.44 -1.42
C LEU A 293 -16.49 -25.72 0.00
N PHE A 294 -15.60 -26.12 0.89
CA PHE A 294 -15.92 -26.47 2.28
C PHE A 294 -14.75 -26.10 3.22
N PRO A 295 -14.96 -26.07 4.55
CA PRO A 295 -16.23 -26.19 5.27
C PRO A 295 -17.04 -24.90 5.26
N LYS A 296 -18.37 -25.02 5.26
CA LYS A 296 -19.26 -23.88 5.40
C LYS A 296 -19.39 -23.52 6.90
N MET A 297 -19.07 -22.28 7.25
CA MET A 297 -19.06 -21.82 8.65
C MET A 297 -20.02 -20.64 8.88
N PHE A 298 -20.32 -20.38 10.17
CA PHE A 298 -21.02 -19.18 10.64
C PHE A 298 -22.48 -19.03 10.17
N ASN A 299 -23.17 -20.13 9.86
CA ASN A 299 -24.56 -20.15 9.40
C ASN A 299 -24.89 -19.25 8.18
N GLY A 300 -23.87 -18.81 7.44
CA GLY A 300 -23.99 -17.87 6.32
C GLY A 300 -23.95 -18.53 4.94
N SER A 301 -23.81 -17.75 3.88
CA SER A 301 -23.43 -18.26 2.55
C SER A 301 -21.95 -18.64 2.51
N ILE A 302 -21.52 -19.42 1.51
CA ILE A 302 -20.09 -19.73 1.34
C ILE A 302 -19.24 -18.46 1.18
N ALA A 303 -19.79 -17.41 0.54
CA ALA A 303 -19.13 -16.12 0.39
C ALA A 303 -18.86 -15.47 1.76
N GLN A 304 -19.85 -15.51 2.66
CA GLN A 304 -19.68 -15.00 4.03
C GLN A 304 -18.66 -15.82 4.83
N SER A 305 -18.66 -17.16 4.68
CA SER A 305 -17.65 -18.02 5.31
C SER A 305 -16.24 -17.72 4.78
N ILE A 306 -16.07 -17.46 3.48
CA ILE A 306 -14.79 -17.06 2.89
C ILE A 306 -14.35 -15.71 3.45
N ASN A 307 -15.20 -14.68 3.43
CA ASN A 307 -14.85 -13.34 3.92
C ASN A 307 -14.41 -13.37 5.40
N LYS A 308 -15.12 -14.12 6.25
CA LYS A 308 -14.76 -14.29 7.66
C LYS A 308 -13.42 -15.00 7.85
N ILE A 309 -13.18 -16.08 7.10
CA ILE A 309 -11.90 -16.79 7.19
C ILE A 309 -10.75 -15.95 6.66
N VAL A 310 -10.93 -15.21 5.56
CA VAL A 310 -9.92 -14.26 5.07
C VAL A 310 -9.64 -13.18 6.10
N THR A 311 -10.66 -12.67 6.81
CA THR A 311 -10.50 -11.69 7.89
C THR A 311 -9.68 -12.25 9.06
N LEU A 312 -9.98 -13.49 9.49
CA LEU A 312 -9.25 -14.18 10.55
C LEU A 312 -7.79 -14.43 10.15
N LEU A 313 -7.56 -14.97 8.95
CA LEU A 313 -6.23 -15.23 8.41
C LEU A 313 -5.44 -13.93 8.23
N ALA A 314 -6.07 -12.86 7.73
CA ALA A 314 -5.43 -11.56 7.60
C ALA A 314 -4.98 -11.00 8.95
N THR A 315 -5.76 -11.24 10.00
CA THR A 315 -5.38 -10.85 11.37
C THR A 315 -4.20 -11.69 11.89
N GLY A 316 -4.25 -13.02 11.75
CA GLY A 316 -3.20 -13.90 12.27
C GLY A 316 -1.89 -13.86 11.48
N TYR A 317 -1.93 -13.55 10.18
CA TYR A 317 -0.75 -13.42 9.33
C TYR A 317 -0.33 -11.97 9.09
N ASP A 318 -0.95 -11.00 9.77
CA ASP A 318 -0.67 -9.56 9.66
C ASP A 318 -0.70 -9.05 8.20
N LEU A 319 -1.77 -9.39 7.47
CA LEU A 319 -1.94 -9.02 6.07
C LEU A 319 -2.52 -7.60 5.93
N HIS A 320 -1.91 -6.78 5.08
CA HIS A 320 -2.45 -5.48 4.68
C HIS A 320 -3.44 -5.62 3.51
N ILE A 321 -4.19 -4.55 3.21
CA ILE A 321 -5.21 -4.56 2.14
C ILE A 321 -4.65 -5.02 0.80
N ARG A 322 -3.41 -4.61 0.46
CA ARG A 322 -2.74 -5.07 -0.77
C ARG A 322 -2.47 -6.57 -0.76
N ASP A 323 -2.02 -7.11 0.37
CA ASP A 323 -1.79 -8.55 0.51
C ASP A 323 -3.12 -9.32 0.36
N ILE A 324 -4.20 -8.77 0.92
CA ILE A 324 -5.55 -9.34 0.80
C ILE A 324 -6.02 -9.34 -0.66
N ASP A 325 -5.87 -8.22 -1.38
CA ASP A 325 -6.25 -8.15 -2.81
C ASP A 325 -5.48 -9.19 -3.64
N GLN A 326 -4.17 -9.31 -3.42
CA GLN A 326 -3.33 -10.30 -4.10
C GLN A 326 -3.73 -11.73 -3.75
N LEU A 327 -3.96 -12.02 -2.47
CA LEU A 327 -4.45 -13.31 -1.99
C LEU A 327 -5.77 -13.67 -2.66
N MET A 328 -6.72 -12.74 -2.72
CA MET A 328 -8.03 -12.97 -3.33
C MET A 328 -7.94 -13.22 -4.83
N ASN A 329 -7.10 -12.47 -5.56
CA ASN A 329 -6.86 -12.69 -6.99
C ASN A 329 -6.23 -14.06 -7.27
N LYS A 330 -5.25 -14.49 -6.46
CA LYS A 330 -4.62 -15.81 -6.58
C LYS A 330 -5.58 -16.92 -6.21
N PHE A 331 -6.38 -16.73 -5.16
CA PHE A 331 -7.44 -17.65 -4.78
C PHE A 331 -8.46 -17.83 -5.91
N GLU A 332 -8.95 -16.75 -6.51
CA GLU A 332 -9.83 -16.84 -7.69
C GLU A 332 -9.19 -17.58 -8.86
N SER A 333 -7.90 -17.35 -9.12
CA SER A 333 -7.16 -18.05 -10.18
C SER A 333 -7.12 -19.56 -9.93
N CYS A 334 -6.90 -19.98 -8.68
CA CYS A 334 -7.01 -21.39 -8.28
C CYS A 334 -8.42 -21.94 -8.50
N LEU A 335 -9.47 -21.19 -8.16
CA LEU A 335 -10.87 -21.61 -8.38
C LEU A 335 -11.21 -21.72 -9.87
N ARG A 336 -10.71 -20.82 -10.72
CA ARG A 336 -10.89 -20.91 -12.18
C ARG A 336 -10.23 -22.17 -12.75
N SER A 337 -9.03 -22.49 -12.27
CA SER A 337 -8.32 -23.72 -12.64
C SER A 337 -9.10 -24.98 -12.21
N ALA A 338 -9.66 -24.97 -10.99
CA ALA A 338 -10.53 -26.04 -10.52
C ALA A 338 -11.80 -26.20 -11.36
N LEU A 339 -12.45 -25.10 -11.73
CA LEU A 339 -13.65 -25.12 -12.57
C LEU A 339 -13.35 -25.67 -13.96
N THR A 340 -12.22 -25.28 -14.54
CA THR A 340 -11.74 -25.83 -15.82
C THR A 340 -11.48 -27.33 -15.72
N THR A 341 -10.92 -27.79 -14.59
CA THR A 341 -10.70 -29.22 -14.33
C THR A 341 -12.01 -29.98 -14.20
N LEU A 342 -13.02 -29.40 -13.54
CA LEU A 342 -14.38 -29.94 -13.49
C LEU A 342 -14.96 -30.09 -14.91
N ASP A 343 -14.86 -29.06 -15.73
CA ASP A 343 -15.39 -29.06 -17.11
C ASP A 343 -14.73 -30.14 -17.98
N ASN A 344 -13.42 -30.32 -17.84
CA ASN A 344 -12.65 -31.29 -18.63
C ASN A 344 -12.85 -32.74 -18.18
N THR A 345 -13.01 -32.98 -16.88
CA THR A 345 -13.03 -34.34 -16.31
C THR A 345 -14.43 -34.85 -15.97
N GLY A 346 -15.40 -33.94 -15.81
CA GLY A 346 -16.72 -34.24 -15.26
C GLY A 346 -16.72 -34.53 -13.76
N ASN A 347 -15.54 -34.60 -13.11
CA ASN A 347 -15.44 -34.97 -11.70
C ASN A 347 -15.74 -33.77 -10.81
N ALA A 348 -16.68 -33.91 -9.87
CA ALA A 348 -16.98 -32.89 -8.86
C ALA A 348 -15.73 -32.59 -8.01
N GLN A 349 -15.30 -31.31 -7.96
CA GLN A 349 -14.09 -30.89 -7.27
C GLN A 349 -14.42 -30.47 -5.83
N TYR A 350 -13.89 -31.19 -4.85
CA TYR A 350 -14.03 -30.91 -3.41
C TYR A 350 -12.76 -30.24 -2.90
N ILE A 351 -12.91 -29.00 -2.43
CA ILE A 351 -11.78 -28.13 -2.06
C ILE A 351 -11.98 -27.61 -0.65
N ASN A 352 -11.04 -27.96 0.24
CA ASN A 352 -10.91 -27.31 1.54
C ASN A 352 -10.36 -25.89 1.30
N TYR A 353 -11.24 -24.91 1.16
CA TYR A 353 -10.83 -23.57 0.76
C TYR A 353 -9.99 -22.84 1.83
N PRO A 354 -10.19 -23.06 3.15
CA PRO A 354 -9.27 -22.49 4.14
C PRO A 354 -7.85 -23.01 3.94
N ALA A 355 -7.66 -24.31 3.70
CA ALA A 355 -6.34 -24.89 3.46
C ALA A 355 -5.68 -24.32 2.19
N LEU A 356 -6.47 -24.06 1.14
CA LEU A 356 -5.98 -23.40 -0.07
C LEU A 356 -5.53 -21.94 0.22
N LEU A 357 -6.31 -21.17 0.98
CA LEU A 357 -5.95 -19.81 1.40
C LEU A 357 -4.69 -19.80 2.27
N ILE A 358 -4.59 -20.71 3.25
CA ILE A 358 -3.42 -20.87 4.11
C ILE A 358 -2.18 -21.19 3.26
N GLY A 359 -2.30 -22.13 2.33
CA GLY A 359 -1.20 -22.48 1.43
C GLY A 359 -0.73 -21.31 0.55
N LEU A 360 -1.67 -20.49 0.04
CA LEU A 360 -1.35 -19.27 -0.72
C LEU A 360 -0.60 -18.24 0.15
N ILE A 361 -1.08 -18.00 1.38
CA ILE A 361 -0.44 -17.06 2.32
C ILE A 361 0.98 -17.53 2.67
N GLU A 362 1.13 -18.81 3.04
CA GLU A 362 2.43 -19.33 3.47
C GLU A 362 3.44 -19.41 2.32
N HIS A 363 2.99 -19.63 1.08
CA HIS A 363 3.86 -19.57 -0.09
C HIS A 363 4.54 -18.21 -0.24
N GLU A 364 3.87 -17.12 0.14
CA GLU A 364 4.39 -15.75 0.04
C GLU A 364 5.10 -15.27 1.31
N LYS A 365 4.52 -15.54 2.48
CA LYS A 365 4.94 -14.93 3.76
C LYS A 365 5.68 -15.90 4.68
N SER A 366 5.66 -17.21 4.41
CA SER A 366 6.23 -18.24 5.30
C SER A 366 6.78 -19.44 4.53
N GLN A 367 7.73 -19.18 3.63
CA GLN A 367 8.28 -20.18 2.72
C GLN A 367 8.87 -21.41 3.45
N GLU A 368 9.38 -21.25 4.67
CA GLU A 368 9.87 -22.37 5.50
C GLU A 368 8.73 -23.34 5.86
N THR A 369 7.63 -22.83 6.43
CA THR A 369 6.44 -23.63 6.78
C THR A 369 5.85 -24.28 5.54
N TYR A 370 5.71 -23.52 4.46
CA TYR A 370 5.20 -24.02 3.18
C TYR A 370 6.05 -25.18 2.63
N SER A 371 7.37 -25.04 2.64
CA SER A 371 8.31 -26.04 2.10
C SER A 371 8.31 -27.34 2.91
N ARG A 372 8.01 -27.26 4.21
CA ARG A 372 7.91 -28.43 5.09
C ARG A 372 6.60 -29.20 4.91
N ARG A 373 5.56 -28.60 4.32
CA ARG A 373 4.28 -29.27 4.06
C ARG A 373 4.41 -30.31 2.96
N THR A 374 3.85 -31.49 3.23
CA THR A 374 3.75 -32.58 2.26
C THR A 374 2.38 -33.23 2.38
N LYS A 375 1.99 -34.08 1.42
CA LYS A 375 0.79 -34.92 1.56
C LYS A 375 0.73 -35.81 2.81
N ARG A 376 1.81 -35.90 3.60
CA ARG A 376 1.92 -36.74 4.81
C ARG A 376 2.38 -35.98 6.06
N HIS A 377 2.63 -34.68 5.95
CA HIS A 377 3.13 -33.88 7.06
C HIS A 377 2.59 -32.45 6.98
N ALA A 378 1.90 -32.03 8.03
CA ALA A 378 1.48 -30.66 8.25
C ALA A 378 2.20 -30.13 9.51
N PRO A 379 3.21 -29.25 9.38
CA PRO A 379 3.82 -28.59 10.52
C PRO A 379 2.83 -27.64 11.20
N ASP A 380 3.09 -27.33 12.46
CA ASP A 380 2.40 -26.26 13.16
C ASP A 380 2.56 -24.93 12.41
N PRO A 381 1.49 -24.12 12.31
CA PRO A 381 1.55 -22.82 11.66
C PRO A 381 2.33 -21.82 12.53
N VAL A 382 2.88 -20.79 11.88
CA VAL A 382 3.55 -19.68 12.52
C VAL A 382 2.74 -18.42 12.22
N LEU A 383 2.09 -17.87 13.25
CA LEU A 383 1.36 -16.61 13.15
C LEU A 383 2.31 -15.43 13.33
N LEU A 384 2.09 -14.37 12.56
CA LEU A 384 2.79 -13.08 12.68
C LEU A 384 1.99 -12.12 13.58
N GLY A 385 0.68 -12.25 13.59
CA GLY A 385 -0.27 -11.51 14.41
C GLY A 385 -0.85 -12.36 15.57
N PRO A 386 -1.93 -11.89 16.21
CA PRO A 386 -2.53 -12.58 17.34
C PRO A 386 -3.24 -13.87 16.94
N ASN A 387 -3.20 -14.87 17.82
CA ASN A 387 -4.11 -16.01 17.74
C ASN A 387 -5.49 -15.57 18.27
N VAL A 388 -6.45 -15.37 17.37
CA VAL A 388 -7.79 -14.88 17.71
C VAL A 388 -8.70 -16.03 18.10
N ASP A 389 -9.49 -15.84 19.15
CA ASP A 389 -10.55 -16.76 19.53
C ASP A 389 -11.75 -16.62 18.57
N ILE A 390 -12.13 -17.70 17.92
CA ILE A 390 -13.34 -17.81 17.08
C ILE A 390 -14.54 -18.13 17.97
N SER A 391 -14.32 -18.95 19.00
CA SER A 391 -15.25 -19.27 20.09
C SER A 391 -14.46 -19.78 21.31
N ASP A 392 -15.14 -20.07 22.42
CA ASP A 392 -14.52 -20.44 23.71
C ASP A 392 -13.48 -21.57 23.66
N ASP A 393 -13.63 -22.53 22.74
CA ASP A 393 -12.74 -23.69 22.54
C ASP A 393 -12.22 -23.79 21.09
N PHE A 394 -12.28 -22.71 20.31
CA PHE A 394 -11.85 -22.69 18.92
C PHE A 394 -11.04 -21.44 18.60
N THR A 395 -9.75 -21.62 18.34
CA THR A 395 -8.86 -20.51 17.98
C THR A 395 -8.51 -20.52 16.48
N LEU A 396 -7.95 -19.41 15.99
CA LEU A 396 -7.39 -19.33 14.64
C LEU A 396 -6.32 -20.40 14.40
N MET A 397 -5.46 -20.65 15.38
CA MET A 397 -4.46 -21.73 15.31
C MET A 397 -5.13 -23.10 15.09
N ASP A 398 -6.24 -23.37 15.76
CA ASP A 398 -6.99 -24.61 15.58
C ASP A 398 -7.62 -24.68 14.20
N LEU A 399 -8.18 -23.57 13.70
CA LEU A 399 -8.74 -23.50 12.34
C LEU A 399 -7.68 -23.85 11.30
N ILE A 400 -6.47 -23.27 11.44
CA ILE A 400 -5.37 -23.53 10.51
C ILE A 400 -4.91 -24.98 10.61
N ARG A 401 -4.62 -25.48 11.82
CA ARG A 401 -4.19 -26.86 12.05
C ARG A 401 -5.18 -27.85 11.45
N GLN A 402 -6.46 -27.69 11.75
CA GLN A 402 -7.48 -28.64 11.31
C GLN A 402 -7.72 -28.55 9.81
N SER A 403 -7.70 -27.37 9.21
CA SER A 403 -7.78 -27.21 7.75
C SER A 403 -6.65 -27.95 7.04
N MET A 404 -5.42 -27.83 7.55
CA MET A 404 -4.26 -28.51 6.97
C MET A 404 -4.24 -30.02 7.24
N ASN A 405 -4.69 -30.46 8.41
CA ASN A 405 -4.82 -31.89 8.73
C ASN A 405 -5.86 -32.57 7.83
N ASN A 406 -6.96 -31.89 7.50
CA ASN A 406 -8.02 -32.42 6.62
C ASN A 406 -7.55 -32.71 5.19
N ILE A 407 -6.39 -32.21 4.77
CA ILE A 407 -5.82 -32.47 3.42
C ILE A 407 -4.52 -33.29 3.47
N THR A 408 -4.15 -33.78 4.66
CA THR A 408 -2.90 -34.52 4.92
C THR A 408 -3.21 -35.97 5.27
N TYR A 409 -2.55 -36.92 4.61
CA TYR A 409 -2.73 -38.35 4.84
C TYR A 409 -1.93 -38.82 6.05
N SER A 410 -2.60 -39.55 6.94
CA SER A 410 -1.99 -40.22 8.08
C SER A 410 -1.71 -41.69 7.76
N ARG A 411 -0.63 -42.23 8.34
CA ARG A 411 -0.28 -43.66 8.23
C ARG A 411 -1.18 -44.46 9.16
N HIS A 412 -1.88 -45.45 8.62
CA HIS A 412 -2.67 -46.41 9.36
C HIS A 412 -2.09 -47.81 9.17
N THR A 413 -1.81 -48.47 10.29
CA THR A 413 -1.43 -49.89 10.30
C THR A 413 -2.68 -50.70 10.66
N GLY A 414 -3.14 -51.51 9.72
CA GLY A 414 -4.25 -52.46 9.91
C GLY A 414 -3.79 -53.90 9.69
N GLN A 415 -4.76 -54.80 9.60
CA GLN A 415 -4.55 -56.17 9.16
C GLN A 415 -5.40 -56.41 7.91
N ASP A 416 -4.84 -57.11 6.93
CA ASP A 416 -5.58 -57.58 5.77
C ASP A 416 -6.58 -58.70 6.17
N PRO A 417 -7.45 -59.19 5.26
CA PRO A 417 -8.39 -60.27 5.55
C PRO A 417 -7.74 -61.60 6.01
N TRP A 418 -6.41 -61.74 5.88
CA TRP A 418 -5.63 -62.91 6.25
C TRP A 418 -4.80 -62.70 7.53
N GLY A 419 -4.90 -61.51 8.16
CA GLY A 419 -4.24 -61.18 9.42
C GLY A 419 -2.84 -60.57 9.26
N GLU A 420 -2.37 -60.35 8.03
CA GLU A 420 -1.06 -59.77 7.74
C GLU A 420 -1.09 -58.24 7.91
N PRO A 421 -0.02 -57.62 8.46
CA PRO A 421 0.02 -56.19 8.70
C PRO A 421 -0.01 -55.41 7.37
N GLU A 422 -1.06 -54.61 7.17
CA GLU A 422 -1.23 -53.76 6.00
C GLU A 422 -1.04 -52.29 6.38
N ILE A 423 -0.19 -51.58 5.63
CA ILE A 423 0.01 -50.14 5.80
C ILE A 423 -0.82 -49.41 4.75
N SER A 424 -1.78 -48.61 5.21
CA SER A 424 -2.57 -47.72 4.35
C SER A 424 -2.36 -46.26 4.75
N TYR A 425 -2.57 -45.35 3.80
CA TYR A 425 -2.55 -43.92 4.04
C TYR A 425 -3.95 -43.38 3.83
N LYS A 426 -4.54 -42.77 4.85
CA LYS A 426 -5.94 -42.31 4.81
C LYS A 426 -6.03 -40.88 5.32
N LEU A 427 -7.01 -40.14 4.81
CA LEU A 427 -7.41 -38.86 5.39
C LEU A 427 -8.04 -39.09 6.77
N PRO A 428 -8.05 -38.07 7.64
CA PRO A 428 -8.73 -38.15 8.92
C PRO A 428 -10.19 -38.59 8.76
N SER A 429 -10.58 -39.65 9.47
CA SER A 429 -11.98 -40.10 9.50
C SER A 429 -12.70 -39.54 10.72
N ARG A 430 -14.02 -39.75 10.81
CA ARG A 430 -14.82 -39.32 11.97
C ARG A 430 -14.27 -39.81 13.31
N SER A 431 -13.60 -40.97 13.34
CA SER A 431 -13.01 -41.48 14.59
C SER A 431 -11.83 -40.66 15.09
N ALA A 432 -11.08 -40.00 14.18
CA ALA A 432 -9.95 -39.15 14.54
C ALA A 432 -10.40 -37.96 15.40
N TYR A 433 -11.59 -37.42 15.12
CA TYR A 433 -12.15 -36.26 15.81
C TYR A 433 -13.08 -36.62 16.98
N ARG A 434 -13.24 -37.90 17.33
CA ARG A 434 -14.27 -38.34 18.29
C ARG A 434 -14.09 -37.69 19.66
N SER A 435 -12.87 -37.65 20.16
CA SER A 435 -12.58 -37.05 21.47
C SER A 435 -12.73 -35.53 21.42
N GLU A 436 -12.24 -34.88 20.36
CA GLU A 436 -12.35 -33.43 20.18
C GLU A 436 -13.83 -32.99 20.10
N LEU A 437 -14.65 -33.69 19.32
CA LEU A 437 -16.09 -33.42 19.20
C LEU A 437 -16.88 -33.70 20.49
N GLN A 438 -16.45 -34.66 21.32
CA GLN A 438 -17.11 -34.94 22.60
C GLN A 438 -16.78 -33.89 23.66
N ASN A 439 -15.58 -33.32 23.60
CA ASN A 439 -15.11 -32.33 24.57
C ASN A 439 -15.44 -30.89 24.15
N SER A 440 -15.69 -30.65 22.86
CA SER A 440 -16.01 -29.31 22.36
C SER A 440 -17.40 -28.86 22.81
N ILE A 441 -17.48 -27.60 23.24
CA ILE A 441 -18.70 -26.91 23.66
C ILE A 441 -19.21 -25.91 22.63
N SER A 442 -18.39 -25.55 21.63
CA SER A 442 -18.75 -24.59 20.58
C SER A 442 -19.46 -25.21 19.39
N SER A 443 -20.50 -24.53 18.93
CA SER A 443 -21.18 -24.87 17.69
C SER A 443 -20.31 -24.63 16.45
N GLU A 444 -19.40 -23.67 16.53
CA GLU A 444 -18.51 -23.25 15.46
C GLU A 444 -17.45 -24.33 15.18
N TYR A 445 -16.80 -24.84 16.23
CA TYR A 445 -15.82 -25.91 16.11
C TYR A 445 -16.48 -27.22 15.66
N GLN A 446 -17.57 -27.62 16.33
CA GLN A 446 -18.30 -28.83 15.96
C GLN A 446 -18.80 -28.77 14.51
N GLY A 447 -19.37 -27.64 14.10
CA GLY A 447 -19.84 -27.41 12.73
C GLY A 447 -18.69 -27.49 11.71
N PHE A 448 -17.56 -26.83 11.99
CA PHE A 448 -16.37 -26.87 11.13
C PHE A 448 -15.87 -28.31 10.89
N ILE A 449 -15.74 -29.09 11.97
CA ILE A 449 -15.26 -30.47 11.89
C ILE A 449 -16.28 -31.37 11.19
N GLN A 450 -17.57 -31.26 11.51
CA GLN A 450 -18.62 -32.08 10.92
C GLN A 450 -18.77 -31.83 9.41
N GLU A 451 -18.77 -30.57 8.97
CA GLU A 451 -18.79 -30.20 7.55
C GLU A 451 -17.55 -30.74 6.82
N SER A 452 -16.37 -30.65 7.45
CA SER A 452 -15.13 -31.16 6.87
C SER A 452 -15.17 -32.68 6.66
N ILE A 453 -15.57 -33.43 7.70
CA ILE A 453 -15.69 -34.90 7.63
C ILE A 453 -16.73 -35.32 6.60
N SER A 454 -17.89 -34.66 6.59
CA SER A 454 -18.97 -34.95 5.64
C SER A 454 -18.48 -34.81 4.20
N ASN A 455 -17.82 -33.70 3.87
CA ASN A 455 -17.31 -33.47 2.51
C ASN A 455 -16.18 -34.43 2.12
N MET A 456 -15.29 -34.78 3.06
CA MET A 456 -14.26 -35.83 2.82
C MET A 456 -14.90 -37.16 2.45
N GLN A 457 -15.92 -37.60 3.20
CA GLN A 457 -16.62 -38.87 2.92
C GLN A 457 -17.41 -38.85 1.61
N HIS A 458 -17.99 -37.71 1.23
CA HIS A 458 -18.70 -37.57 -0.04
C HIS A 458 -17.75 -37.63 -1.24
N ALA A 459 -16.51 -37.19 -1.07
CA ALA A 459 -15.52 -37.19 -2.13
C ALA A 459 -14.97 -38.58 -2.46
N ASP A 460 -15.22 -39.60 -1.62
CA ASP A 460 -14.89 -41.01 -1.90
C ASP A 460 -15.85 -41.69 -2.91
N ARG A 461 -16.87 -40.96 -3.40
CA ARG A 461 -17.82 -41.46 -4.42
C ARG A 461 -17.22 -41.42 -5.82
N GLU A 462 -17.78 -42.22 -6.72
CA GLU A 462 -17.46 -42.15 -8.14
C GLU A 462 -17.69 -40.73 -8.70
N GLN A 463 -16.85 -40.33 -9.66
CA GLN A 463 -16.89 -39.01 -10.31
C GLN A 463 -16.64 -37.82 -9.35
N CYS A 464 -15.89 -38.02 -8.28
CA CYS A 464 -15.46 -36.96 -7.36
C CYS A 464 -13.92 -36.88 -7.30
N LYS A 465 -13.41 -35.67 -7.06
CA LYS A 465 -11.98 -35.42 -6.82
C LYS A 465 -11.82 -34.58 -5.56
N TYR A 466 -11.30 -35.21 -4.51
CA TYR A 466 -10.84 -34.52 -3.31
C TYR A 466 -9.44 -33.93 -3.54
N TRP A 467 -9.26 -32.65 -3.19
CA TRP A 467 -7.97 -31.99 -3.29
C TRP A 467 -7.16 -32.21 -2.01
N ASN A 468 -6.07 -32.97 -2.13
CA ASN A 468 -5.08 -33.08 -1.06
C ASN A 468 -3.99 -32.01 -1.20
N TRP A 469 -2.99 -32.01 -0.30
CA TRP A 469 -1.89 -31.05 -0.37
C TRP A 469 -1.14 -31.04 -1.70
N ASP A 470 -0.87 -32.19 -2.34
CA ASP A 470 -0.12 -32.22 -3.61
C ASP A 470 -0.95 -31.56 -4.75
N ASP A 471 -2.27 -31.75 -4.75
CA ASP A 471 -3.18 -31.10 -5.70
C ASP A 471 -3.22 -29.57 -5.48
N MET A 472 -3.33 -29.14 -4.21
CA MET A 472 -3.35 -27.72 -3.85
C MET A 472 -2.01 -27.04 -4.15
N LYS A 473 -0.89 -27.67 -3.75
CA LYS A 473 0.46 -27.18 -3.99
C LYS A 473 0.69 -26.88 -5.46
N LYS A 474 0.26 -27.79 -6.35
CA LYS A 474 0.39 -27.59 -7.80
C LYS A 474 -0.30 -26.31 -8.27
N VAL A 475 -1.54 -26.05 -7.83
CA VAL A 475 -2.25 -24.83 -8.26
C VAL A 475 -1.74 -23.58 -7.56
N ILE A 476 -1.27 -23.68 -6.32
CA ILE A 476 -0.66 -22.57 -5.57
C ILE A 476 0.61 -22.12 -6.28
N GLU A 477 1.48 -23.04 -6.66
CA GLU A 477 2.72 -22.72 -7.39
C GLU A 477 2.43 -22.11 -8.76
N LEU A 478 1.40 -22.58 -9.48
CA LEU A 478 0.96 -21.97 -10.73
C LEU A 478 0.36 -20.58 -10.54
N ALA A 479 -0.46 -20.37 -9.51
CA ALA A 479 -0.98 -19.04 -9.18
C ALA A 479 0.15 -18.10 -8.71
N GLY A 480 1.19 -18.65 -8.10
CA GLY A 480 2.40 -17.94 -7.70
C GLY A 480 3.22 -17.38 -8.87
N THR A 481 3.05 -17.88 -10.09
CA THR A 481 3.70 -17.32 -11.29
C THR A 481 2.97 -16.09 -11.86
N LEU A 482 1.80 -15.74 -11.30
CA LEU A 482 1.04 -14.56 -11.67
C LEU A 482 1.43 -13.44 -10.70
N GLU A 483 2.30 -12.55 -11.15
CA GLU A 483 2.72 -11.33 -10.42
C GLU A 483 1.78 -10.15 -10.71
#